data_AF-A0A4R6CT20-F1
#
_entry.id   AF-A0A4R6CT20-F1
#
_cell.length_a   1.000
_cell.length_b   1.000
_cell.length_c   1.000
_cell.angle_alpha   90.00
_cell.angle_beta   90.00
_cell.angle_gamma   90.00
#
_symmetry.space_group_name_H-M   'P 1'
#
loop_
_entity.id
_entity.type
_entity.pdbx_description
1 polymer ?
#
loop_
_entity_poly.entity_id
_entity_poly.type
_entity_poly.pdbx_seq_one_letter_code
_entity_poly.pdbx_strand_id
1 'polypeptide(L)'
;MLTPYAIIETVLKIHQEYNLDSIPVFCNVAHYLDETQLKELSKIVRQLKLKIILIEFTDKKYGVAVKDAQVAYIDRDLVDWY
;
A
#
# COMPACT_ATOMS: atom_id res chain seq x y z
N MET A 1 -18.87 6.05 10.71
CA MET A 1 -17.74 6.45 9.85
C MET A 1 -17.14 5.19 9.23
N LEU A 2 -16.69 5.23 7.99
CA LEU A 2 -15.96 4.13 7.37
C LEU A 2 -14.57 4.00 8.02
N THR A 3 -14.08 2.77 8.19
CA THR A 3 -12.71 2.52 8.67
C THR A 3 -11.70 2.85 7.55
N PRO A 4 -10.45 3.18 7.88
CA PRO A 4 -9.40 3.41 6.87
C PRO A 4 -9.28 2.26 5.87
N TYR A 5 -9.36 1.02 6.36
CA TYR A 5 -9.35 -0.18 5.54
C TYR A 5 -10.53 -0.23 4.54
N ALA A 6 -11.75 0.09 5.00
CA ALA A 6 -12.93 0.10 4.13
C ALA A 6 -12.82 1.16 3.01
N ILE A 7 -12.17 2.30 3.29
CA ILE A 7 -11.89 3.34 2.29
C ILE A 7 -10.96 2.78 1.21
N ILE A 8 -9.86 2.13 1.61
CA ILE A 8 -8.91 1.52 0.67
C ILE A 8 -9.61 0.48 -0.20
N GLU A 9 -10.36 -0.46 0.38
CA GLU A 9 -11.10 -1.46 -0.39
C GLU A 9 -12.05 -0.84 -1.42
N THR A 10 -12.73 0.25 -1.05
CA THR A 10 -13.66 0.95 -1.94
C THR A 10 -12.92 1.52 -3.15
N VAL A 11 -11.76 2.14 -2.94
CA VAL A 11 -10.92 2.66 -4.02
C VAL A 11 -10.45 1.54 -4.96
N LEU A 12 -10.07 0.38 -4.41
CA LEU A 12 -9.64 -0.78 -5.22
C LEU A 12 -10.80 -1.35 -6.05
N LYS A 13 -11.99 -1.50 -5.45
CA LYS A 13 -13.18 -1.97 -6.15
C LYS A 13 -13.57 -1.03 -7.29
N ILE A 14 -13.52 0.29 -7.08
CA ILE A 14 -13.77 1.28 -8.13
C ILE A 14 -12.75 1.13 -9.27
N HIS A 15 -11.45 1.00 -8.96
CA HIS A 15 -10.43 0.82 -10.01
C HIS A 15 -10.69 -0.43 -10.86
N GLN A 16 -11.06 -1.54 -10.21
CA GLN A 16 -11.38 -2.78 -10.90
C GLN A 16 -12.68 -2.66 -11.72
N GLU A 17 -13.76 -2.15 -11.13
CA GLU A 17 -15.10 -2.09 -11.73
C GLU A 17 -15.14 -1.21 -12.97
N TYR A 18 -14.42 -0.08 -12.93
CA TYR A 18 -14.34 0.87 -14.05
C TYR A 18 -13.12 0.66 -14.95
N ASN A 19 -12.32 -0.40 -14.69
CA ASN A 19 -11.11 -0.75 -15.43
C ASN A 19 -10.20 0.48 -15.67
N LEU A 20 -9.93 1.22 -14.59
CA LEU A 20 -9.13 2.44 -14.65
C LEU A 20 -7.67 2.07 -14.96
N ASP A 21 -7.04 2.81 -15.87
CA ASP A 21 -5.63 2.61 -16.27
C ASP A 21 -4.62 3.28 -15.30
N SER A 22 -5.12 3.82 -14.19
CA SER A 22 -4.31 4.42 -13.13
C SER A 22 -3.92 3.40 -12.05
N ILE A 23 -2.79 3.64 -11.39
CA ILE A 23 -2.36 2.85 -10.23
C ILE A 23 -2.72 3.60 -8.94
N PRO A 24 -3.54 3.01 -8.04
CA PRO A 24 -3.80 3.59 -6.73
C PRO A 24 -2.52 3.77 -5.91
N VAL A 25 -2.36 4.96 -5.34
CA VAL A 25 -1.28 5.30 -4.40
C VAL A 25 -1.88 5.69 -3.07
N PHE A 26 -1.38 5.10 -1.98
CA PHE A 26 -1.77 5.45 -0.62
C PHE A 26 -0.55 5.82 0.20
N CYS A 27 -0.71 6.86 1.02
CA CYS A 27 0.37 7.37 1.87
C CYS A 27 0.10 7.04 3.34
N ASN A 28 1.15 6.67 4.08
CA ASN A 28 1.14 6.45 5.53
C ASN A 28 0.09 5.44 5.99
N VAL A 29 -0.15 4.38 5.21
CA VAL A 29 -1.17 3.36 5.49
C VAL A 29 -0.84 2.58 6.76
N ALA A 30 0.45 2.38 7.03
CA ALA A 30 0.91 1.70 8.23
C ALA A 30 0.56 2.43 9.55
N HIS A 31 0.16 3.71 9.49
CA HIS A 31 -0.34 4.45 10.66
C HIS A 31 -1.80 4.11 11.01
N TYR A 32 -2.52 3.47 10.09
CA TYR A 32 -3.94 3.17 10.22
C TYR A 32 -4.27 1.68 10.20
N LEU A 33 -3.41 0.89 9.53
CA LEU A 33 -3.61 -0.54 9.36
C LEU A 33 -2.56 -1.31 10.17
N ASP A 34 -3.01 -2.32 10.89
CA ASP A 34 -2.11 -3.28 11.53
C ASP A 34 -1.53 -4.30 10.53
N GLU A 35 -0.60 -5.14 11.00
CA GLU A 35 0.05 -6.16 10.16
C GLU A 35 -0.96 -7.15 9.54
N THR A 36 -2.05 -7.45 10.23
CA THR A 36 -3.09 -8.37 9.73
C THR A 36 -3.84 -7.71 8.58
N GLN A 37 -4.25 -6.46 8.75
CA GLN A 37 -4.94 -5.68 7.72
C GLN A 37 -4.04 -5.44 6.50
N LEU A 38 -2.75 -5.20 6.69
CA LEU A 38 -1.80 -5.08 5.57
C LEU A 38 -1.63 -6.40 4.80
N LYS A 39 -1.63 -7.55 5.49
CA LYS A 39 -1.62 -8.88 4.83
C LYS A 39 -2.92 -9.12 4.06
N GLU A 40 -4.06 -8.74 4.61
CA GLU A 40 -5.36 -8.84 3.92
C GLU A 40 -5.41 -7.93 2.70
N LEU A 41 -4.91 -6.71 2.80
CA LEU A 41 -4.77 -5.78 1.67
C LEU A 41 -3.94 -6.41 0.53
N SER A 42 -2.79 -7.00 0.85
CA SER A 42 -1.96 -7.72 -0.14
C SER A 42 -2.74 -8.84 -0.85
N LYS A 43 -3.54 -9.61 -0.11
CA LYS A 43 -4.38 -10.67 -0.70
C LYS A 43 -5.44 -10.12 -1.63
N ILE A 44 -6.15 -9.06 -1.22
CA ILE A 44 -7.21 -8.44 -2.03
C ILE A 44 -6.62 -7.86 -3.31
N VAL A 45 -5.53 -7.11 -3.23
CA VAL A 45 -4.86 -6.54 -4.42
C VAL A 45 -4.51 -7.63 -5.44
N ARG A 46 -3.98 -8.77 -4.98
CA ARG A 46 -3.67 -9.94 -5.83
C ARG A 46 -4.93 -10.57 -6.42
N GLN A 47 -6.00 -10.72 -5.64
CA GLN A 47 -7.28 -11.27 -6.12
C GLN A 47 -7.91 -10.39 -7.19
N LEU A 48 -7.87 -9.07 -7.01
CA LEU A 48 -8.38 -8.10 -7.96
C LEU A 48 -7.45 -7.89 -9.17
N LYS A 49 -6.27 -8.52 -9.18
CA LYS A 49 -5.22 -8.37 -10.21
C LYS A 49 -4.80 -6.90 -10.41
N LEU A 50 -4.84 -6.11 -9.35
CA LEU A 50 -4.42 -4.71 -9.36
C LEU A 50 -2.95 -4.59 -8.93
N LYS A 51 -2.37 -3.44 -9.24
CA LYS A 51 -1.12 -2.97 -8.62
C LYS A 51 -1.46 -1.78 -7.75
N ILE A 52 -0.78 -1.63 -6.62
CA ILE A 52 -0.87 -0.45 -5.76
C ILE A 52 0.53 0.00 -5.36
N ILE A 53 0.66 1.27 -4.98
CA ILE A 53 1.88 1.82 -4.39
C ILE A 53 1.52 2.28 -2.97
N LEU A 54 2.31 1.82 -2.00
CA LEU A 54 2.26 2.31 -0.63
C LEU A 54 3.50 3.18 -0.39
N ILE A 55 3.30 4.41 0.05
CA ILE A 55 4.38 5.36 0.37
C ILE A 55 4.33 5.65 1.86
N GLU A 56 5.37 5.24 2.58
CA GLU A 56 5.49 5.45 4.02
C GLU A 56 6.58 6.49 4.29
N PHE A 57 6.20 7.63 4.88
CA PHE A 57 7.16 8.65 5.29
C PHE A 57 7.72 8.29 6.65
N THR A 58 8.78 7.48 6.65
CA THR A 58 9.28 6.89 7.88
C THR A 58 10.80 6.73 7.90
N ASP A 59 11.35 6.40 9.07
CA ASP A 59 12.76 6.09 9.22
C ASP A 59 13.06 4.62 8.88
N LYS A 60 14.32 4.30 8.64
CA LYS A 60 14.76 2.93 8.32
C LYS A 60 14.39 1.89 9.39
N LYS A 61 14.06 2.31 10.61
CA LYS A 61 13.72 1.41 11.73
C LYS A 61 12.25 1.02 11.74
N TYR A 62 11.39 1.82 11.10
CA TYR A 62 9.96 1.53 10.96
C TYR A 62 9.72 0.57 9.79
N GLY A 63 10.26 -0.64 9.92
CA GLY A 63 10.12 -1.71 8.94
C GLY A 63 8.76 -2.39 9.07
N VAL A 64 7.68 -1.74 8.64
CA VAL A 64 6.44 -2.46 8.32
C VAL A 64 6.64 -3.14 6.98
N ALA A 65 7.48 -4.18 7.01
CA ALA A 65 7.78 -4.98 5.84
C ALA A 65 6.58 -5.87 5.56
N VAL A 66 5.75 -5.48 4.59
CA VAL A 66 4.83 -6.42 3.95
C VAL A 66 5.71 -7.43 3.23
N LYS A 67 5.90 -8.61 3.83
CA LYS A 67 6.77 -9.68 3.30
C LYS A 67 6.44 -10.06 1.84
N ASP A 68 5.24 -9.74 1.39
CA ASP A 68 4.72 -10.04 0.07
C ASP A 68 4.80 -8.86 -0.92
N ALA A 69 5.56 -7.81 -0.61
CA ALA A 69 5.72 -6.62 -1.44
C ALA A 69 7.19 -6.36 -1.82
N GLN A 70 7.38 -5.74 -2.99
CA GLN A 70 8.67 -5.13 -3.33
C GLN A 70 8.80 -3.83 -2.54
N VAL A 71 9.92 -3.63 -1.87
CA VAL A 71 10.16 -2.48 -1.00
C VAL A 71 11.41 -1.75 -1.49
N ALA A 72 11.26 -0.45 -1.75
CA ALA A 72 12.35 0.48 -1.98
C ALA A 72 12.38 1.49 -0.82
N TYR A 73 13.58 1.83 -0.34
CA TYR A 73 13.76 2.83 0.71
C TYR A 73 14.58 3.99 0.15
N ILE A 74 14.00 5.18 0.16
CA ILE A 74 14.69 6.42 -0.23
C ILE A 74 15.23 7.06 1.04
N ASP A 75 16.55 7.17 1.14
CA ASP A 75 17.19 7.83 2.28
C ASP A 75 17.12 9.37 2.18
N ARG A 76 17.58 10.05 3.24
CA ARG A 76 17.53 11.52 3.32
C ARG A 76 18.38 12.22 2.27
N ASP A 77 19.39 11.53 1.74
CA ASP A 77 20.31 12.07 0.77
C ASP A 77 19.82 11.82 -0.67
N LEU A 78 18.62 11.24 -0.81
CA LEU A 78 17.95 10.92 -2.08
C LEU A 78 18.79 10.02 -3.00
N VAL A 79 19.75 9.29 -2.43
CA VAL A 79 20.59 8.36 -3.17
C VAL A 79 19.90 7.00 -3.16
N ASP A 80 19.53 6.53 -4.35
CA ASP A 80 18.96 5.20 -4.54
C ASP A 80 20.12 4.18 -4.56
N TRP A 81 20.30 3.45 -3.46
CA TRP A 81 21.25 2.35 -3.37
C TRP A 81 20.56 1.07 -3.88
N TYR A 82 20.44 0.93 -5.20
CA TYR A 82 20.01 -0.31 -5.86
C TYR A 82 20.98 -1.47 -5.57
#